data_AF-A0A537VEP1-F1
#
_entry.id   AF-A0A537VEP1-F1
#
_cell.length_a   1.000
_cell.length_b   1.000
_cell.length_c   1.000
_cell.angle_alpha   90.00
_cell.angle_beta   90.00
_cell.angle_gamma   90.00
#
_symmetry.space_group_name_H-M   'P 1'
#
loop_
_entity.id
_entity.type
_entity.pdbx_description
1 polymer ?
#
loop_
_entity_poly.entity_id
_entity_poly.type
_entity_poly.pdbx_seq_one_letter_code
_entity_poly.pdbx_strand_id
1 'polypeptide(L)'
;SKVEPDGRSIVRMGSIAKVMAGQVLATMAVDGTLKLTDPLAKYAPPGAKVPVFAGRQITLLDVASYTAGLPRELPGVPDPQPGENPFRHFEADAYWRWLAGATLPYAPGAGAMYSNLGFGLLGDALAR
;
A
#
# COMPACT_ATOMS: atom_id res chain seq x y z
N SER A 1 12.87 18.22 21.08
CA SER A 1 12.92 19.64 20.66
C SER A 1 12.10 20.46 21.65
N LYS A 2 12.56 21.65 22.05
CA LYS A 2 11.81 22.61 22.91
C LYS A 2 11.22 23.77 22.09
N VAL A 3 11.07 23.58 20.77
CA VAL A 3 10.54 24.60 19.86
C VAL A 3 9.02 24.46 19.79
N GLU A 4 8.31 25.56 20.01
CA GLU A 4 6.85 25.63 19.85
C GLU A 4 6.49 25.55 18.35
N PRO A 5 5.55 24.68 17.93
CA PRO A 5 5.14 24.60 16.54
C PRO A 5 4.44 25.89 16.07
N ASP A 6 4.77 26.32 14.85
CA ASP A 6 4.11 27.42 14.13
C ASP A 6 3.50 26.94 12.80
N GLY A 7 2.84 27.84 12.06
CA GLY A 7 2.22 27.51 10.76
C GLY A 7 3.21 27.10 9.65
N ARG A 8 4.52 27.15 9.89
CA ARG A 8 5.56 26.74 8.94
C ARG A 8 6.30 25.49 9.40
N SER A 9 5.89 24.91 10.53
CA SER A 9 6.52 23.74 11.11
C SER A 9 6.32 22.53 10.20
N ILE A 10 7.43 21.90 9.82
CA ILE A 10 7.42 20.70 8.99
C ILE A 10 7.20 19.50 9.90
N VAL A 11 6.15 18.73 9.62
CA VAL A 11 5.80 17.52 10.37
C VAL A 11 5.69 16.31 9.45
N ARG A 12 5.95 15.13 9.99
CA ARG A 12 5.70 13.88 9.26
C ARG A 12 4.19 13.67 9.14
N MET A 13 3.68 13.65 7.91
CA MET A 13 2.25 13.44 7.63
C MET A 13 1.73 12.07 8.09
N GLY A 14 2.61 11.06 8.16
CA GLY A 14 2.22 9.69 8.48
C GLY A 14 1.09 9.21 7.59
N SER A 15 0.05 8.64 8.19
CA SER A 15 -1.07 8.05 7.46
C SER A 15 -1.98 9.06 6.74
N ILE A 16 -1.81 10.37 6.92
CA ILE A 16 -2.49 11.38 6.10
C ILE A 16 -2.07 11.24 4.62
N ALA A 17 -0.85 10.74 4.34
CA ALA A 17 -0.39 10.46 2.98
C ALA A 17 -1.33 9.51 2.20
N LYS A 18 -2.10 8.65 2.88
CA LYS A 18 -3.06 7.74 2.25
C LYS A 18 -4.24 8.47 1.60
N VAL A 19 -4.63 9.62 2.16
CA VAL A 19 -5.66 10.48 1.56
C VAL A 19 -5.18 11.02 0.22
N MET A 20 -3.92 11.43 0.15
CA MET A 20 -3.31 11.91 -1.10
C MET A 20 -3.24 10.80 -2.16
N ALA A 21 -2.80 9.59 -1.77
CA ALA A 21 -2.81 8.43 -2.67
C ALA A 21 -4.21 8.06 -3.15
N GLY A 22 -5.21 8.09 -2.25
CA GLY A 22 -6.61 7.88 -2.59
C GLY A 22 -7.16 8.93 -3.56
N GLN A 23 -6.76 10.20 -3.40
CA GLN A 23 -7.13 11.27 -4.32
C GLN A 23 -6.55 11.04 -5.72
N VAL A 24 -5.29 10.62 -5.83
CA VAL A 24 -4.66 10.28 -7.11
C VAL A 24 -5.41 9.12 -7.77
N LEU A 25 -5.65 8.02 -7.03
CA LEU A 25 -6.42 6.88 -7.53
C LEU A 25 -7.80 7.28 -8.04
N ALA A 26 -8.54 8.08 -7.26
CA ALA A 26 -9.88 8.55 -7.64
C ALA A 26 -9.84 9.42 -8.89
N THR A 27 -8.84 10.30 -9.01
CA THR A 27 -8.67 11.17 -10.19
C THR A 27 -8.42 10.34 -11.45
N MET A 28 -7.49 9.38 -11.38
CA MET A 28 -7.18 8.47 -12.49
C MET A 28 -8.33 7.52 -12.84
N ALA A 29 -9.24 7.24 -11.90
CA ALA A 29 -10.44 6.48 -12.17
C ALA A 29 -11.50 7.32 -12.91
N VAL A 30 -11.66 8.60 -12.52
CA VAL A 30 -12.62 9.53 -13.13
C VAL A 30 -12.22 9.88 -14.55
N ASP A 31 -10.93 10.07 -14.82
CA ASP A 31 -10.43 10.39 -16.17
C ASP A 31 -10.29 9.17 -17.11
N GLY A 32 -10.50 7.96 -16.58
CA GLY A 32 -10.46 6.72 -17.34
C GLY A 32 -9.07 6.12 -17.56
N THR A 33 -8.02 6.67 -16.92
CA THR A 33 -6.65 6.11 -16.96
C THR A 33 -6.60 4.69 -16.38
N LEU A 34 -7.42 4.41 -15.36
CA LEU A 34 -7.57 3.08 -14.76
C LEU A 34 -9.03 2.81 -14.39
N LYS A 35 -9.33 1.56 -14.04
CA LYS A 35 -10.57 1.21 -13.34
C LYS A 35 -10.25 0.80 -11.91
N LEU A 36 -11.08 1.19 -10.95
CA LEU A 36 -10.94 0.74 -9.56
C LEU A 36 -11.00 -0.80 -9.44
N THR A 37 -11.70 -1.45 -10.36
CA THR A 37 -11.81 -2.91 -10.45
C THR A 37 -10.66 -3.57 -11.21
N ASP A 38 -9.70 -2.81 -11.74
CA ASP A 38 -8.56 -3.40 -12.42
C ASP A 38 -7.73 -4.23 -11.40
N PRO A 39 -7.21 -5.40 -11.82
CA PRO A 39 -6.34 -6.20 -10.95
C PRO A 39 -5.07 -5.43 -10.61
N LEU A 40 -4.63 -5.47 -9.35
CA LEU A 40 -3.34 -4.90 -8.92
C LEU A 40 -2.17 -5.44 -9.77
N ALA A 41 -2.27 -6.71 -10.18
CA ALA A 41 -1.27 -7.37 -11.03
C ALA A 41 -1.01 -6.65 -12.37
N LYS A 42 -1.99 -5.90 -12.90
CA LYS A 42 -1.85 -5.12 -14.13
C LYS A 42 -0.83 -3.98 -13.99
N TYR A 43 -0.63 -3.50 -12.77
CA TYR A 43 0.24 -2.37 -12.42
C TYR A 43 1.48 -2.82 -11.64
N ALA A 44 1.80 -4.13 -11.67
CA ALA A 44 2.95 -4.67 -10.98
C ALA A 44 4.24 -4.50 -11.80
N PRO A 45 5.42 -4.42 -11.16
CA PRO A 45 6.69 -4.46 -11.86
C PRO A 45 6.81 -5.70 -12.76
N PRO A 46 7.57 -5.64 -13.87
CA PRO A 46 7.81 -6.81 -14.72
C PRO A 46 8.32 -8.01 -13.91
N GLY A 47 7.65 -9.16 -14.07
CA GLY A 47 8.00 -10.39 -13.36
C GLY A 47 7.48 -10.51 -11.92
N ALA A 48 6.85 -9.46 -11.37
CA ALA A 48 6.21 -9.55 -10.06
C ALA A 48 4.97 -10.47 -10.12
N LYS A 49 4.74 -11.20 -9.02
CA LYS A 49 3.56 -12.07 -8.86
C LYS A 49 2.65 -11.47 -7.79
N VAL A 50 1.35 -11.51 -8.06
CA VAL A 50 0.30 -11.08 -7.12
C VAL A 50 -0.56 -12.29 -6.78
N PRO A 51 -0.82 -12.58 -5.50
CA PRO A 51 -1.59 -13.74 -5.10
C PRO A 51 -3.06 -13.60 -5.50
N VAL A 52 -3.69 -14.76 -5.68
CA VAL A 52 -5.09 -14.91 -6.07
C VAL A 52 -5.75 -15.82 -5.04
N PHE A 53 -6.94 -15.45 -4.57
CA PHE A 53 -7.72 -16.28 -3.65
C PHE A 53 -8.86 -16.96 -4.41
N ALA A 54 -8.79 -18.28 -4.60
CA ALA A 54 -9.84 -19.06 -5.29
C ALA A 54 -10.29 -18.44 -6.63
N GLY A 55 -9.34 -17.96 -7.44
CA GLY A 55 -9.60 -17.29 -8.72
C GLY A 55 -9.90 -15.79 -8.64
N ARG A 56 -10.13 -15.21 -7.46
CA ARG A 56 -10.33 -13.77 -7.26
C ARG A 56 -8.99 -13.04 -7.09
N GLN A 57 -8.66 -12.17 -8.04
CA GLN A 57 -7.47 -11.30 -8.01
C GLN A 57 -7.70 -10.10 -7.09
N ILE A 58 -6.67 -9.57 -6.43
CA ILE A 58 -6.75 -8.28 -5.71
C ILE A 58 -6.98 -7.15 -6.72
N THR A 59 -7.95 -6.27 -6.46
CA THR A 59 -8.20 -5.05 -7.26
C THR A 59 -7.59 -3.81 -6.61
N LEU A 60 -7.46 -2.72 -7.37
CA LEU A 60 -7.04 -1.42 -6.82
C LEU A 60 -8.00 -0.92 -5.72
N LEU A 61 -9.31 -1.15 -5.89
CA LEU A 61 -10.31 -0.84 -4.88
C LEU A 61 -10.03 -1.61 -3.58
N ASP A 62 -9.78 -2.92 -3.68
CA ASP A 62 -9.53 -3.74 -2.49
C ASP A 62 -8.33 -3.22 -1.68
N VAL A 63 -7.29 -2.73 -2.37
CA VAL A 63 -6.11 -2.16 -1.72
C VAL A 63 -6.47 -0.84 -1.03
N ALA A 64 -7.16 0.06 -1.74
CA ALA A 64 -7.52 1.38 -1.23
C ALA A 64 -8.54 1.34 -0.08
N SER A 65 -9.42 0.35 -0.05
CA SER A 65 -10.42 0.15 1.01
C SER A 65 -9.97 -0.78 2.14
N TYR A 66 -8.69 -1.19 2.16
CA TYR A 66 -8.15 -2.12 3.15
C TYR A 66 -8.78 -3.53 3.13
N THR A 67 -9.38 -3.94 2.02
CA THR A 67 -10.05 -5.24 1.89
C THR A 67 -9.28 -6.27 1.06
N ALA A 68 -8.01 -5.99 0.74
CA ALA A 68 -7.17 -6.87 -0.08
C ALA A 68 -6.67 -8.16 0.62
N GLY A 69 -6.92 -8.33 1.92
CA GLY A 69 -6.38 -9.46 2.68
C GLY A 69 -4.89 -9.35 2.99
N LEU A 70 -4.36 -8.12 3.03
CA LEU A 70 -2.93 -7.84 3.25
C LEU A 70 -2.64 -7.49 4.70
N PRO A 71 -1.49 -7.92 5.28
CA PRO A 71 -1.11 -7.60 6.65
C PRO A 71 -0.92 -6.10 6.86
N ARG A 72 -0.92 -5.68 8.13
CA ARG A 72 -0.71 -4.27 8.48
C ARG A 72 0.62 -3.75 7.96
N GLU A 73 1.70 -4.41 8.34
CA GLU A 73 3.08 -4.06 8.00
C GLU A 73 3.72 -5.21 7.21
N LEU A 74 4.89 -4.97 6.63
CA LEU A 74 5.70 -6.00 5.99
C LEU A 74 6.15 -7.04 7.05
N PRO A 75 5.73 -8.31 6.95
CA PRO A 75 6.14 -9.33 7.91
C PRO A 75 7.65 -9.56 7.92
N GLY A 76 8.20 -9.84 9.10
CA GLY A 76 9.62 -10.15 9.28
C GLY A 76 10.55 -8.92 9.34
N VAL A 77 10.01 -7.70 9.24
CA VAL A 77 10.77 -6.47 9.50
C VAL A 77 10.67 -6.14 10.99
N PRO A 78 11.80 -6.04 11.72
CA PRO A 78 11.78 -5.66 13.13
C PRO A 78 11.40 -4.19 13.31
N ASP A 79 10.71 -3.90 14.41
CA ASP A 79 10.36 -2.52 14.77
C ASP A 79 11.63 -1.67 14.96
N PRO A 80 11.61 -0.40 14.50
CA PRO A 80 12.72 0.51 14.71
C PRO A 80 12.89 0.85 16.19
N GLN A 81 14.13 0.94 16.64
CA GLN A 81 14.43 1.44 17.98
C GLN A 81 14.12 2.95 18.09
N PRO A 82 13.89 3.49 19.30
CA PRO A 82 13.69 4.92 19.49
C PRO A 82 14.82 5.75 18.85
N GLY A 83 14.45 6.63 17.93
CA GLY A 83 15.40 7.49 17.20
C GLY A 83 15.93 6.90 15.88
N GLU A 84 15.64 5.64 15.56
CA GLU A 84 15.98 5.06 14.27
C GLU A 84 15.01 5.51 13.15
N ASN A 85 15.51 5.50 11.92
CA ASN A 85 14.64 5.63 10.75
C ASN A 85 13.77 4.36 10.62
N PRO A 86 12.43 4.45 10.74
CA PRO A 86 11.51 3.31 10.61
C PRO A 86 11.59 2.59 9.27
N PHE A 87 12.10 3.26 8.24
CA PHE A 87 12.16 2.75 6.88
C PHE A 87 13.56 2.28 6.46
N ARG A 88 14.53 2.22 7.39
CA ARG A 88 15.92 1.88 7.07
C ARG A 88 16.12 0.50 6.44
N HIS A 89 15.17 -0.41 6.65
CA HIS A 89 15.19 -1.78 6.13
C HIS A 89 14.30 -1.98 4.91
N PHE A 90 13.65 -0.91 4.43
CA PHE A 90 12.73 -0.99 3.30
C PHE A 90 13.46 -0.65 2.01
N GLU A 91 13.69 -1.68 1.19
CA GLU A 91 14.01 -1.52 -0.22
C GLU A 91 12.77 -1.14 -1.02
N ALA A 92 12.96 -0.45 -2.15
CA ALA A 92 11.87 0.07 -2.98
C ALA A 92 10.85 -1.00 -3.43
N ASP A 93 11.32 -2.22 -3.68
CA ASP A 93 10.53 -3.36 -4.16
C ASP A 93 10.18 -4.38 -3.05
N ALA A 94 10.47 -4.07 -1.78
CA ALA A 94 10.28 -5.01 -0.66
C ALA A 94 8.85 -5.56 -0.57
N TYR A 95 7.85 -4.70 -0.80
CA TYR A 95 6.44 -5.11 -0.80
C TYR A 95 6.11 -6.07 -1.94
N TRP A 96 6.59 -5.81 -3.15
CA TRP A 96 6.36 -6.68 -4.31
C TRP A 96 7.04 -8.03 -4.16
N ARG A 97 8.28 -8.06 -3.63
CA ARG A 97 9.00 -9.32 -3.35
C ARG A 97 8.26 -10.18 -2.32
N TRP A 98 7.78 -9.58 -1.25
CA TRP A 98 7.01 -10.30 -0.25
C TRP A 98 5.68 -10.79 -0.82
N LEU A 99 4.98 -9.95 -1.58
CA LEU A 99 3.69 -10.27 -2.18
C LEU A 99 3.78 -11.50 -3.11
N ALA A 100 4.90 -11.67 -3.82
CA ALA A 100 5.12 -12.78 -4.74
C ALA A 100 5.06 -14.18 -4.09
N GLY A 101 5.30 -14.28 -2.79
CA GLY A 101 5.21 -15.52 -2.01
C GLY A 101 4.07 -15.55 -0.98
N ALA A 102 3.21 -14.52 -0.95
CA ALA A 102 2.18 -14.39 0.07
C ALA A 102 0.96 -15.27 -0.20
N THR A 103 0.36 -15.79 0.87
CA THR A 103 -0.95 -16.45 0.83
C THR A 103 -1.98 -15.54 1.50
N LEU A 104 -3.10 -15.29 0.82
CA LEU A 104 -4.17 -14.48 1.37
C LEU A 104 -4.97 -15.28 2.41
N PRO A 105 -5.17 -14.76 3.63
CA PRO A 105 -5.90 -15.47 4.68
C PRO A 105 -7.42 -15.51 4.45
N TYR A 106 -7.95 -14.63 3.59
CA TYR A 106 -9.35 -14.56 3.20
C TYR A 106 -9.49 -13.92 1.82
N ALA A 107 -10.67 -14.09 1.20
CA ALA A 107 -10.98 -13.51 -0.09
C ALA A 107 -10.91 -11.98 -0.05
N PRO A 108 -10.30 -11.32 -1.06
CA PRO A 108 -10.39 -9.87 -1.17
C PRO A 108 -11.85 -9.40 -1.20
N GLY A 109 -12.17 -8.36 -0.43
CA GLY A 109 -13.52 -7.85 -0.23
C GLY A 109 -14.30 -8.49 0.93
N ALA A 110 -13.84 -9.62 1.49
CA ALA A 110 -14.58 -10.32 2.55
C ALA A 110 -14.46 -9.66 3.94
N GLY A 111 -13.47 -8.80 4.14
CA GLY A 111 -13.24 -8.08 5.40
C GLY A 111 -12.17 -7.01 5.23
N ALA A 112 -12.17 -6.03 6.14
CA ALA A 112 -11.23 -4.92 6.11
C ALA A 112 -10.17 -5.05 7.21
N MET A 113 -8.89 -4.89 6.84
CA MET A 113 -7.77 -4.82 7.76
C MET A 113 -6.80 -3.73 7.32
N TYR A 114 -6.59 -2.74 8.18
CA TYR A 114 -5.70 -1.61 7.90
C TYR A 114 -4.31 -2.09 7.47
N SER A 115 -3.83 -1.62 6.31
CA SER A 115 -2.60 -2.09 5.69
C SER A 115 -1.75 -0.93 5.15
N ASN A 116 -0.59 -0.70 5.77
CA ASN A 116 0.46 0.16 5.23
C ASN A 116 1.13 -0.50 4.02
N LEU A 117 1.32 -1.82 4.06
CA LEU A 117 1.84 -2.60 2.93
C LEU A 117 0.98 -2.39 1.68
N GLY A 118 -0.35 -2.46 1.81
CA GLY A 118 -1.28 -2.21 0.72
C GLY A 118 -1.11 -0.82 0.12
N PHE A 119 -1.00 0.22 0.95
CA PHE A 119 -0.77 1.57 0.44
C PHE A 119 0.63 1.79 -0.14
N GLY A 120 1.64 1.05 0.31
CA GLY A 120 2.95 1.01 -0.33
C GLY A 120 2.88 0.44 -1.75
N LEU A 121 2.16 -0.69 -1.92
CA LEU A 121 1.88 -1.27 -3.24
C LEU A 121 1.07 -0.32 -4.12
N LEU A 122 0.03 0.31 -3.57
CA LEU A 122 -0.82 1.24 -4.32
C LEU A 122 -0.01 2.44 -4.83
N GLY A 123 0.83 3.04 -3.99
CA GLY A 123 1.66 4.16 -4.38
C GLY A 123 2.60 3.81 -5.55
N ASP A 124 3.28 2.67 -5.49
CA ASP A 124 4.15 2.21 -6.58
C ASP A 124 3.35 1.82 -7.84
N ALA A 125 2.18 1.20 -7.68
CA ALA A 125 1.30 0.83 -8.79
C ALA A 125 0.77 2.06 -9.56
N LEU A 126 0.42 3.14 -8.87
CA LEU A 126 -0.09 4.38 -9.49
C LEU A 126 1.01 5.19 -10.18
N ALA A 127 2.27 4.97 -9.84
CA ALA A 127 3.42 5.64 -10.45
C ALA A 127 3.87 5.01 -11.78
N ARG A 128 3.23 3.91 -12.20
CA ARG A 128 3.54 3.12 -13.40
C ARG A 128 2.50 3.35 -14.48
#